data_AF-A0A3C1DEN0-F1
#
_entry.id   AF-A0A3C1DEN0-F1
#
_cell.length_a   1.000
_cell.length_b   1.000
_cell.length_c   1.000
_cell.angle_alpha   90.00
_cell.angle_beta   90.00
_cell.angle_gamma   90.00
#
_symmetry.space_group_name_H-M   'P 1'
#
loop_
_entity.id
_entity.type
_entity.pdbx_description
1 polymer ?
#
loop_
_entity_poly.entity_id
_entity_poly.type
_entity_poly.pdbx_seq_one_letter_code
_entity_poly.pdbx_strand_id
1 'polypeptide(L)'
;MKVHFLEPRSQMAGLMEYLKTTPGMEFQIMTCDENGFILDGSAADDRNAFFHNPYEFGWGRIIHLDHDFIGREACEKMAADPATRKVVTFEWNADDVADVFASQFRGEDVEPYKPIESPSDVEFWMSPFVHHDYVVDDDGNIIGTSFGRQNACYFRHMISIGCIDPAFADEGTEVCVLWGNPGQRQKKIRAKIARYPYNNVMRSDTIDVNKR
;
A
#
# COMPACT_ATOMS: atom_id res chain seq x y z
N MET A 1 11.78 -11.22 8.75
CA MET A 1 11.29 -10.61 10.01
C MET A 1 10.45 -9.39 9.63
N LYS A 2 9.19 -9.29 10.05
CA LYS A 2 8.34 -8.12 9.74
C LYS A 2 8.57 -7.05 10.82
N VAL A 3 8.84 -5.80 10.44
CA VAL A 3 8.89 -4.70 11.40
C VAL A 3 7.47 -4.19 11.60
N HIS A 4 6.99 -4.24 12.84
CA HIS A 4 5.73 -3.61 13.20
C HIS A 4 6.00 -2.12 13.44
N PHE A 5 5.68 -1.26 12.47
CA PHE A 5 5.79 0.20 12.65
C PHE A 5 4.60 0.81 13.39
N LEU A 6 3.52 0.05 13.55
CA LEU A 6 2.46 0.41 14.47
C LEU A 6 2.91 -0.02 15.86
N GLU A 7 3.78 0.76 16.51
CA GLU A 7 3.72 0.83 17.97
C GLU A 7 2.33 1.40 18.29
N PRO A 8 1.42 0.65 18.92
CA PRO A 8 0.13 1.19 19.25
C PRO A 8 0.39 2.30 20.27
N ARG A 9 0.22 3.57 19.85
CA ARG A 9 0.33 4.72 20.76
C ARG A 9 -0.62 4.53 21.96
N SER A 10 -1.72 3.80 21.76
CA SER A 10 -2.60 3.37 22.83
C SER A 10 -1.94 2.54 23.95
N GLN A 11 -0.85 1.82 23.67
CA GLN A 11 -0.10 1.02 24.65
C GLN A 11 0.89 1.86 25.46
N MET A 12 1.15 3.12 25.06
CA MET A 12 1.97 4.03 25.86
C MET A 12 1.24 4.42 27.14
N ALA A 13 1.85 4.09 28.29
CA ALA A 13 1.26 4.34 29.60
C ALA A 13 0.82 5.81 29.76
N GLY A 14 -0.45 6.02 30.10
CA GLY A 14 -1.03 7.35 30.33
C GLY A 14 -1.36 8.17 29.07
N LEU A 15 -0.97 7.74 27.86
CA LEU A 15 -1.25 8.51 26.64
C LEU A 15 -2.75 8.58 26.35
N MET A 16 -3.45 7.44 26.40
CA MET A 16 -4.90 7.42 26.15
C MET A 16 -5.69 8.20 27.20
N GLU A 17 -5.26 8.19 28.46
CA GLU A 17 -5.84 8.98 29.55
C GLU A 17 -5.71 10.48 29.25
N TYR A 18 -4.49 10.91 28.88
CA TYR A 18 -4.21 12.29 28.50
C TYR A 18 -5.03 12.74 27.29
N LEU A 19 -5.08 11.92 26.24
CA LEU A 19 -5.83 12.26 25.03
C LEU A 19 -7.33 12.37 25.29
N LYS A 20 -7.91 11.45 26.06
CA LYS A 20 -9.35 11.48 26.40
C LYS A 20 -9.77 12.66 27.27
N THR A 21 -8.83 13.23 28.04
CA THR A 21 -9.09 14.33 28.98
C THR A 21 -8.70 15.70 28.42
N THR A 22 -8.02 15.75 27.29
CA THR A 22 -7.56 17.00 26.66
C THR A 22 -8.52 17.42 25.53
N PRO A 23 -9.16 18.61 25.61
CA PRO A 23 -10.04 19.10 24.55
C PRO A 23 -9.32 19.21 23.19
N GLY A 24 -9.99 18.84 22.09
CA GLY A 24 -9.43 18.97 20.74
C GLY A 24 -8.53 17.80 20.29
N MET A 25 -8.51 16.70 21.05
CA MET A 25 -7.70 15.51 20.75
C MET A 25 -8.48 14.40 20.03
N GLU A 26 -9.66 14.69 19.48
CA GLU A 26 -10.55 13.69 18.88
C GLU A 26 -9.87 12.93 17.73
N PHE A 27 -9.09 13.65 16.91
CA PHE A 27 -8.31 13.05 15.81
C PHE A 27 -7.18 12.15 16.32
N GLN A 28 -6.49 12.55 17.38
CA GLN A 28 -5.41 11.80 17.99
C GLN A 28 -5.96 10.54 18.67
N ILE A 29 -7.10 10.63 19.35
CA ILE A 29 -7.80 9.47 19.92
C ILE A 29 -8.14 8.46 18.81
N MET A 30 -8.74 8.93 17.71
CA MET A 30 -9.12 8.10 16.56
C MET A 30 -7.91 7.39 15.92
N THR A 31 -6.76 8.05 15.84
CA THR A 31 -5.57 7.51 15.17
C THR A 31 -4.59 6.81 16.12
N CYS A 32 -4.82 6.85 17.44
CA CYS A 32 -3.95 6.23 18.44
C CYS A 32 -4.34 4.77 18.75
N ASP A 33 -5.60 4.40 18.53
CA ASP A 33 -6.08 3.04 18.78
C ASP A 33 -5.79 2.15 17.56
N GLU A 34 -5.06 1.06 17.80
CA GLU A 34 -4.77 0.06 16.78
C GLU A 34 -6.03 -0.66 16.27
N ASN A 35 -7.10 -0.71 17.06
CA ASN A 35 -8.40 -1.24 16.64
C ASN A 35 -9.24 -0.20 15.88
N GLY A 36 -8.78 1.05 15.82
CA GLY A 36 -9.42 2.11 15.06
C GLY A 36 -9.26 1.93 13.56
N PHE A 37 -8.19 1.27 13.10
CA PHE A 37 -7.91 1.08 11.67
C PHE A 37 -8.86 0.08 11.04
N ILE A 38 -9.47 0.48 9.93
CA ILE A 38 -10.28 -0.42 9.11
C ILE A 38 -9.40 -0.94 7.97
N LEU A 39 -9.17 -2.24 7.97
CA LEU A 39 -8.40 -2.92 6.92
C LEU A 39 -9.32 -3.17 5.72
N ASP A 40 -8.89 -2.71 4.55
CA ASP A 40 -9.63 -2.83 3.30
C ASP A 40 -8.78 -3.49 2.21
N GLY A 41 -9.44 -4.00 1.17
CA GLY A 41 -8.81 -4.74 0.08
C GLY A 41 -8.72 -6.24 0.33
N SER A 42 -8.20 -6.98 -0.64
CA SER A 42 -8.18 -8.45 -0.60
C SER A 42 -7.30 -9.02 0.50
N ALA A 43 -6.36 -8.24 1.04
CA ALA A 43 -5.48 -8.66 2.12
C ALA A 43 -6.02 -8.37 3.53
N ALA A 44 -7.27 -7.86 3.64
CA ALA A 44 -7.89 -7.53 4.92
C ALA A 44 -8.12 -8.73 5.87
N ASP A 45 -7.91 -9.96 5.38
CA ASP A 45 -7.97 -11.19 6.19
C ASP A 45 -6.67 -11.48 6.96
N ASP A 46 -5.53 -10.91 6.57
CA ASP A 46 -4.26 -11.02 7.28
C ASP A 46 -3.73 -9.64 7.68
N ARG A 47 -3.82 -9.34 8.98
CA ARG A 47 -3.24 -8.11 9.55
C ARG A 47 -1.75 -7.97 9.25
N ASN A 48 -1.01 -9.07 9.09
CA ASN A 48 0.41 -9.02 8.78
C ASN A 48 0.71 -8.59 7.33
N ALA A 49 -0.29 -8.53 6.45
CA ALA A 49 -0.16 -7.96 5.11
C ALA A 49 -0.05 -6.43 5.13
N PHE A 50 -0.29 -5.79 6.27
CA PHE A 50 -0.21 -4.34 6.46
C PHE A 50 1.07 -3.87 7.16
N PHE A 51 1.92 -4.81 7.60
CA PHE A 51 3.21 -4.49 8.22
C PHE A 51 4.33 -4.61 7.19
N HIS A 52 5.08 -3.52 7.04
CA HIS A 52 6.18 -3.42 6.10
C HIS A 52 7.42 -2.80 6.74
N ASN A 53 8.58 -3.19 6.23
CA ASN A 53 9.84 -2.60 6.66
C ASN A 53 10.27 -1.43 5.74
N PRO A 54 11.25 -0.60 6.14
CA PRO A 54 11.64 0.57 5.35
C PRO A 54 12.17 0.24 3.95
N TYR A 55 12.79 -0.92 3.74
CA TYR A 55 13.28 -1.34 2.44
C TYR A 55 12.13 -1.68 1.49
N GLU A 56 11.06 -2.30 2.01
CA GLU A 56 9.83 -2.61 1.27
C GLU A 56 9.06 -1.34 0.84
N PHE A 57 9.33 -0.20 1.48
CA PHE A 57 8.84 1.12 1.09
C PHE A 57 9.81 1.94 0.23
N GLY A 58 10.99 1.40 -0.10
CA GLY A 58 12.02 2.14 -0.86
C GLY A 58 12.78 3.17 -0.03
N TRP A 59 12.69 3.11 1.29
CA TRP A 59 13.36 4.04 2.22
C TRP A 59 14.77 3.58 2.62
N GLY A 60 15.28 2.49 2.03
CA GLY A 60 16.64 2.01 2.33
C GLY A 60 17.72 3.09 2.24
N ARG A 61 17.59 4.04 1.30
CA ARG A 61 18.55 5.13 1.08
C ARG A 61 18.65 6.16 2.22
N ILE A 62 17.66 6.22 3.11
CA ILE A 62 17.65 7.14 4.26
C ILE A 62 18.04 6.46 5.57
N ILE A 63 18.35 5.15 5.53
CA ILE A 63 18.80 4.39 6.69
C ILE A 63 20.31 4.52 6.77
N HIS A 64 20.78 5.14 7.85
CA HIS A 64 22.21 5.26 8.15
C HIS A 64 22.55 4.33 9.31
N LEU A 65 23.35 3.29 9.03
CA LEU A 65 23.74 2.25 10.00
C LEU A 65 24.97 2.64 10.83
N ASP A 66 25.36 3.92 10.81
CA ASP A 66 26.54 4.50 11.45
C ASP A 66 26.31 5.02 12.87
N HIS A 67 25.09 4.87 13.39
CA HIS A 67 24.69 5.26 14.73
C HIS A 67 23.63 4.30 15.29
N ASP A 68 23.44 4.31 16.60
CA ASP A 68 22.47 3.42 17.25
C ASP A 68 21.04 4.00 17.20
N PHE A 69 20.09 3.15 16.84
CA PHE A 69 18.65 3.44 16.87
C PHE A 69 17.83 2.16 17.09
N ILE A 70 16.60 2.32 17.56
CA ILE A 70 15.66 1.20 17.78
C ILE A 70 15.39 0.50 16.43
N GLY A 71 15.66 -0.80 16.37
CA GLY A 71 15.48 -1.59 15.14
C GLY A 71 16.67 -1.58 14.19
N ARG A 72 17.84 -1.04 14.58
CA ARG A 72 19.06 -1.07 13.75
C ARG A 72 19.45 -2.48 13.32
N GLU A 73 19.58 -3.43 14.25
CA GLU A 73 19.95 -4.83 13.93
C GLU A 73 18.95 -5.48 12.96
N ALA A 74 17.66 -5.13 13.08
CA ALA A 74 16.64 -5.58 12.14
C ALA A 74 16.88 -5.02 10.74
N CYS A 75 17.20 -3.73 10.64
CA CYS A 75 17.50 -3.08 9.37
C CYS A 75 18.78 -3.64 8.73
N GLU A 76 19.81 -3.96 9.50
CA GLU A 76 21.04 -4.60 9.00
C GLU A 76 20.75 -5.98 8.39
N LYS A 77 19.95 -6.80 9.08
CA LYS A 77 19.53 -8.12 8.56
C LYS A 77 18.74 -8.01 7.26
N MET A 78 17.81 -7.07 7.18
CA MET A 78 16.99 -6.86 5.97
C MET A 78 17.81 -6.36 4.79
N ALA A 79 18.78 -5.46 5.03
CA ALA A 79 19.67 -4.99 3.97
C ALA A 79 20.51 -6.13 3.35
N ALA A 80 20.88 -7.12 4.15
CA ALA A 80 21.69 -8.26 3.72
C ALA A 80 20.86 -9.42 3.14
N ASP A 81 19.54 -9.42 3.34
CA ASP A 81 18.65 -10.51 2.94
C ASP A 81 18.19 -10.33 1.48
N PRO A 82 18.61 -11.21 0.54
CA PRO A 82 18.20 -11.13 -0.85
C PRO A 82 16.70 -11.44 -1.06
N ALA A 83 16.02 -12.01 -0.06
CA ALA A 83 14.58 -12.27 -0.09
C ALA A 83 13.74 -11.06 0.38
N THR A 84 14.37 -9.97 0.83
CA THR A 84 13.64 -8.74 1.18
C THR A 84 12.86 -8.24 -0.03
N ARG A 85 11.52 -8.13 0.13
CA ARG A 85 10.62 -7.67 -0.95
C ARG A 85 11.03 -6.30 -1.48
N LYS A 86 10.94 -6.14 -2.80
CA LYS A 86 11.27 -4.90 -3.49
C LYS A 86 10.04 -4.03 -3.65
N VAL A 87 10.21 -2.73 -3.41
CA VAL A 87 9.19 -1.73 -3.74
C VAL A 87 9.07 -1.59 -5.26
N VAL A 88 7.85 -1.56 -5.77
CA VAL A 88 7.55 -1.46 -7.20
C VAL A 88 6.30 -0.59 -7.42
N THR A 89 6.07 -0.21 -8.68
CA THR A 89 4.76 0.31 -9.11
C THR A 89 4.07 -0.77 -9.95
N PHE A 90 2.78 -0.98 -9.70
CA PHE A 90 1.91 -1.79 -10.54
C PHE A 90 1.11 -0.88 -11.45
N GLU A 91 1.20 -1.07 -12.76
CA GLU A 91 0.34 -0.42 -13.75
C GLU A 91 -0.79 -1.37 -14.11
N TRP A 92 -2.03 -1.00 -13.78
CA TRP A 92 -3.18 -1.89 -13.90
C TRP A 92 -3.72 -1.89 -15.33
N ASN A 93 -4.20 -3.04 -15.79
CA ASN A 93 -4.79 -3.20 -17.10
C ASN A 93 -6.10 -2.41 -17.19
N ALA A 94 -6.20 -1.55 -18.20
CA ALA A 94 -7.33 -0.64 -18.38
C ALA A 94 -8.66 -1.37 -18.63
N ASP A 95 -8.65 -2.48 -19.37
CA ASP A 95 -9.87 -3.25 -19.67
C ASP A 95 -10.40 -3.94 -18.42
N ASP A 96 -9.50 -4.45 -17.56
CA ASP A 96 -9.89 -5.05 -16.29
C ASP A 96 -10.47 -4.02 -15.32
N VAL A 97 -9.87 -2.82 -15.25
CA VAL A 97 -10.41 -1.68 -14.48
C VAL A 97 -11.78 -1.26 -15.03
N ALA A 98 -11.93 -1.18 -16.35
CA ALA A 98 -13.20 -0.85 -16.99
C ALA A 98 -14.27 -1.91 -16.72
N ASP A 99 -13.91 -3.20 -16.68
CA ASP A 99 -14.84 -4.28 -16.33
C ASP A 99 -15.34 -4.17 -14.88
N VAL A 100 -14.46 -3.82 -13.93
CA VAL A 100 -14.85 -3.55 -12.52
C VAL A 100 -15.80 -2.36 -12.42
N PHE A 101 -15.49 -1.27 -13.12
CA PHE A 101 -16.37 -0.11 -13.12
C PHE A 101 -17.73 -0.43 -13.78
N ALA A 102 -17.70 -1.09 -14.94
CA ALA A 102 -18.92 -1.44 -15.67
C ALA A 102 -19.80 -2.43 -14.91
N SER A 103 -19.25 -3.26 -14.02
CA SER A 103 -20.05 -4.24 -13.27
C SER A 103 -21.12 -3.60 -12.40
N GLN A 104 -20.97 -2.33 -12.02
CA GLN A 104 -21.97 -1.58 -11.24
C GLN A 104 -23.26 -1.30 -12.03
N PHE A 105 -23.25 -1.49 -13.36
CA PHE A 105 -24.32 -1.06 -14.27
C PHE A 105 -24.85 -2.20 -15.15
N ARG A 106 -24.66 -3.47 -14.74
CA ARG A 106 -25.03 -4.66 -15.54
C ARG A 106 -26.41 -5.26 -15.22
N GLY A 107 -27.20 -4.62 -14.36
CA GLY A 107 -28.51 -5.11 -13.93
C GLY A 107 -28.47 -5.81 -12.58
N GLU A 108 -29.65 -6.12 -12.04
CA GLU A 108 -29.82 -6.68 -10.68
C GLU A 108 -29.40 -8.15 -10.57
N ASP A 109 -29.24 -8.86 -11.69
CA ASP A 109 -28.85 -10.27 -11.75
C ASP A 109 -27.33 -10.50 -11.75
N VAL A 110 -26.54 -9.42 -11.79
CA VAL A 110 -25.08 -9.47 -11.79
C VAL A 110 -24.55 -8.91 -10.47
N GLU A 111 -23.96 -9.77 -9.64
CA GLU A 111 -23.23 -9.34 -8.43
C GLU A 111 -22.05 -8.44 -8.84
N PRO A 112 -22.00 -7.15 -8.46
CA PRO A 112 -20.92 -6.26 -8.87
C PRO A 112 -19.58 -6.63 -8.20
N TYR A 113 -18.46 -6.25 -8.81
CA TYR A 113 -17.18 -6.21 -8.11
C TYR A 113 -17.16 -5.06 -7.10
N LYS A 114 -16.18 -5.05 -6.18
CA LYS A 114 -15.92 -3.89 -5.31
C LYS A 114 -15.81 -2.61 -6.18
N PRO A 115 -16.55 -1.53 -5.87
CA PRO A 115 -16.51 -0.29 -6.65
C PRO A 115 -15.10 0.31 -6.73
N ILE A 116 -14.74 0.96 -7.85
CA ILE A 116 -13.37 1.45 -8.17
C ILE A 116 -13.34 2.91 -8.64
N GLU A 117 -14.49 3.59 -8.62
CA GLU A 117 -14.75 4.90 -9.25
C GLU A 117 -14.07 6.08 -8.59
N SER A 118 -13.74 6.00 -7.30
CA SER A 118 -12.92 7.02 -6.63
C SER A 118 -11.61 7.20 -7.41
N PRO A 119 -10.91 8.34 -7.41
CA PRO A 119 -9.59 8.45 -8.03
C PRO A 119 -8.44 7.88 -7.19
N SER A 120 -8.66 7.64 -5.89
CA SER A 120 -7.65 7.12 -4.96
C SER A 120 -8.30 6.46 -3.74
N ASP A 121 -7.66 5.46 -3.15
CA ASP A 121 -8.16 4.86 -1.90
C ASP A 121 -7.77 5.69 -0.65
N VAL A 122 -6.93 6.70 -0.82
CA VAL A 122 -6.52 7.60 0.27
C VAL A 122 -7.60 8.66 0.53
N GLU A 123 -8.57 8.34 1.38
CA GLU A 123 -9.48 9.32 1.97
C GLU A 123 -8.94 9.82 3.32
N PHE A 124 -7.87 10.63 3.26
CA PHE A 124 -7.15 11.17 4.42
C PHE A 124 -8.05 11.85 5.47
N TRP A 125 -9.25 12.31 5.09
CA TRP A 125 -10.14 13.09 5.93
C TRP A 125 -11.28 12.30 6.59
N MET A 126 -11.54 11.05 6.20
CA MET A 126 -12.82 10.41 6.55
C MET A 126 -12.75 9.15 7.40
N SER A 127 -11.60 8.51 7.59
CA SER A 127 -11.42 7.40 8.54
C SER A 127 -10.00 6.79 8.41
N PRO A 128 -9.47 6.09 9.43
CA PRO A 128 -8.23 5.33 9.36
C PRO A 128 -8.36 4.07 8.48
N PHE A 129 -8.84 4.20 7.25
CA PHE A 129 -8.83 3.12 6.27
C PHE A 129 -7.40 2.90 5.77
N VAL A 130 -6.95 1.64 5.77
CA VAL A 130 -5.73 1.23 5.10
C VAL A 130 -6.12 0.16 4.10
N HIS A 131 -5.79 0.35 2.83
CA HIS A 131 -6.19 -0.53 1.74
C HIS A 131 -4.99 -1.33 1.25
N HIS A 132 -4.99 -2.64 1.44
CA HIS A 132 -3.98 -3.53 0.87
C HIS A 132 -4.65 -4.66 0.07
N ASP A 133 -4.17 -4.86 -1.15
CA ASP A 133 -4.55 -6.00 -1.99
C ASP A 133 -3.39 -6.98 -2.13
N TYR A 134 -3.68 -8.28 -2.13
CA TYR A 134 -2.70 -9.28 -2.52
C TYR A 134 -2.32 -9.11 -3.99
N VAL A 135 -1.02 -9.29 -4.25
CA VAL A 135 -0.50 -9.48 -5.60
C VAL A 135 -0.22 -10.96 -5.77
N VAL A 136 -0.75 -11.54 -6.83
CA VAL A 136 -0.69 -12.97 -7.11
C VAL A 136 -0.08 -13.27 -8.47
N ASP A 137 0.58 -14.42 -8.59
CA ASP A 137 1.00 -14.98 -9.87
C ASP A 137 -0.18 -15.68 -10.60
N ASP A 138 0.13 -16.26 -11.76
CA ASP A 138 -0.85 -16.98 -12.59
C ASP A 138 -1.44 -18.21 -11.87
N ASP A 139 -0.61 -18.89 -11.08
CA ASP A 139 -1.00 -20.05 -10.26
C ASP A 139 -1.82 -19.64 -9.02
N GLY A 140 -1.89 -18.35 -8.71
CA GLY A 140 -2.63 -17.79 -7.59
C GLY A 140 -1.85 -17.74 -6.27
N ASN A 141 -0.53 -17.96 -6.31
CA ASN A 141 0.32 -17.79 -5.15
C ASN A 141 0.46 -16.30 -4.82
N ILE A 142 0.45 -15.95 -3.53
CA ILE A 142 0.68 -14.58 -3.08
C ILE A 142 2.17 -14.27 -3.19
N ILE A 143 2.51 -13.33 -4.07
CA ILE A 143 3.89 -12.90 -4.35
C ILE A 143 4.17 -11.48 -3.87
N GLY A 144 3.15 -10.73 -3.40
CA GLY A 144 3.34 -9.36 -2.96
C GLY A 144 2.08 -8.72 -2.40
N THR A 145 2.16 -7.42 -2.18
CA THR A 145 1.07 -6.61 -1.65
C THR A 145 1.07 -5.23 -2.31
N SER A 146 -0.10 -4.76 -2.75
CA SER A 146 -0.37 -3.44 -3.31
C SER A 146 -0.97 -2.55 -2.21
N PHE A 147 -0.47 -1.33 -2.03
CA PHE A 147 -0.83 -0.39 -0.94
C PHE A 147 -1.94 0.58 -1.37
N GLY A 148 -3.02 0.03 -1.91
CA GLY A 148 -4.11 0.79 -2.51
C GLY A 148 -3.73 1.35 -3.88
N ARG A 149 -4.69 1.99 -4.55
CA ARG A 149 -4.52 2.46 -5.93
C ARG A 149 -4.79 3.96 -6.08
N GLN A 150 -4.29 4.50 -7.18
CA GLN A 150 -4.44 5.89 -7.56
C GLN A 150 -4.46 6.05 -9.08
N ASN A 151 -5.32 6.95 -9.56
CA ASN A 151 -5.28 7.43 -10.93
C ASN A 151 -4.07 8.34 -11.14
N ALA A 152 -3.11 7.89 -11.95
CA ALA A 152 -2.01 8.72 -12.42
C ALA A 152 -2.50 9.61 -13.57
N CYS A 153 -3.27 10.65 -13.26
CA CYS A 153 -4.01 11.46 -14.24
C CYS A 153 -3.17 11.99 -15.41
N TYR A 154 -1.91 12.37 -15.18
CA TYR A 154 -0.99 12.80 -16.24
C TYR A 154 -0.70 11.67 -17.24
N PHE A 155 -0.48 10.46 -16.73
CA PHE A 155 -0.15 9.27 -17.51
C PHE A 155 -1.38 8.51 -17.99
N ARG A 156 -2.57 8.78 -17.42
CA ARG A 156 -3.86 8.13 -17.71
C ARG A 156 -3.85 6.62 -17.44
N HIS A 157 -3.10 6.22 -16.43
CA HIS A 157 -3.08 4.84 -15.92
C HIS A 157 -3.61 4.79 -14.50
N MET A 158 -4.31 3.69 -14.18
CA MET A 158 -4.52 3.29 -12.81
C MET A 158 -3.23 2.63 -12.32
N ILE A 159 -2.67 3.12 -11.22
CA ILE A 159 -1.44 2.57 -10.65
C ILE A 159 -1.62 2.25 -9.16
N SER A 160 -0.78 1.38 -8.66
CA SER A 160 -0.55 1.25 -7.22
C SER A 160 0.95 1.17 -6.92
N ILE A 161 1.34 1.54 -5.71
CA ILE A 161 2.67 1.22 -5.18
C ILE A 161 2.52 -0.01 -4.30
N GLY A 162 3.51 -0.87 -4.27
CA GLY A 162 3.54 -1.93 -3.29
C GLY A 162 4.89 -2.59 -3.20
N CYS A 163 4.93 -3.76 -2.59
CA CYS A 163 6.14 -4.57 -2.50
C CYS A 163 5.89 -5.99 -3.00
N ILE A 164 6.89 -6.58 -3.64
CA ILE A 164 6.80 -7.87 -4.28
C ILE A 164 8.07 -8.69 -4.02
N ASP A 165 7.94 -10.01 -4.07
CA ASP A 165 9.07 -10.94 -4.09
C ASP A 165 10.09 -10.49 -5.16
N PRO A 166 11.39 -10.41 -4.82
CA PRO A 166 12.45 -10.00 -5.73
C PRO A 166 12.49 -10.75 -7.07
N ALA A 167 12.01 -12.00 -7.12
CA ALA A 167 11.96 -12.82 -8.34
C ALA A 167 10.95 -12.30 -9.39
N PHE A 168 10.00 -11.46 -8.99
CA PHE A 168 8.95 -10.92 -9.86
C PHE A 168 9.05 -9.40 -10.04
N ALA A 169 10.11 -8.77 -9.51
CA ALA A 169 10.21 -7.32 -9.40
C ALA A 169 10.75 -6.61 -10.66
N ASP A 170 11.06 -7.35 -11.72
CA ASP A 170 11.63 -6.77 -12.94
C ASP A 170 10.55 -6.01 -13.73
N GLU A 171 10.90 -4.82 -14.22
CA GLU A 171 9.99 -4.01 -15.03
C GLU A 171 9.47 -4.78 -16.25
N GLY A 172 8.17 -4.68 -16.51
CA GLY A 172 7.47 -5.41 -17.57
C GLY A 172 6.91 -6.76 -17.15
N THR A 173 7.30 -7.31 -16.00
CA THR A 173 6.73 -8.56 -15.47
C THR A 173 5.22 -8.43 -15.28
N GLU A 174 4.47 -9.43 -15.76
CA GLU A 174 3.01 -9.47 -15.62
C GLU A 174 2.64 -10.17 -14.31
N VAL A 175 1.71 -9.56 -13.56
CA VAL A 175 1.18 -10.05 -12.29
C VAL A 175 -0.31 -9.75 -12.21
N CYS A 176 -1.00 -10.24 -11.17
CA CYS A 176 -2.38 -9.87 -10.92
C CYS A 176 -2.53 -9.19 -9.55
N VAL A 177 -3.20 -8.05 -9.49
CA VAL A 177 -3.71 -7.48 -8.24
C VAL A 177 -5.07 -8.08 -7.97
N LEU A 178 -5.27 -8.69 -6.80
CA LEU A 178 -6.56 -9.26 -6.40
C LEU A 178 -7.44 -8.15 -5.82
N TRP A 179 -8.44 -7.72 -6.57
CA TRP A 179 -9.34 -6.63 -6.18
C TRP A 179 -10.62 -7.14 -5.53
N GLY A 180 -10.97 -6.56 -4.38
CA GLY A 180 -12.19 -6.86 -3.62
C GLY A 180 -11.91 -7.51 -2.26
N ASN A 181 -12.82 -7.36 -1.32
CA ASN A 181 -12.59 -7.82 0.06
C ASN A 181 -12.78 -9.35 0.20
N PRO A 182 -12.17 -9.98 1.21
CA PRO A 182 -12.43 -11.37 1.55
C PRO A 182 -13.94 -11.64 1.74
N GLY A 183 -14.42 -12.75 1.17
CA GLY A 183 -15.84 -13.13 1.23
C GLY A 183 -16.76 -12.39 0.24
N GLN A 184 -16.23 -11.45 -0.55
CA GLN A 184 -16.96 -10.81 -1.65
C GLN A 184 -16.50 -11.35 -3.02
N ARG A 185 -17.19 -10.94 -4.08
CA ARG A 185 -16.74 -11.22 -5.45
C ARG A 185 -15.42 -10.50 -5.73
N GLN A 186 -14.36 -11.26 -5.95
CA GLN A 186 -13.03 -10.72 -6.26
C GLN A 186 -12.69 -10.84 -7.75
N LYS A 187 -11.80 -9.95 -8.22
CA LYS A 187 -11.25 -9.96 -9.59
C LYS A 187 -9.74 -9.97 -9.54
N LYS A 188 -9.11 -10.87 -10.32
CA LYS A 188 -7.69 -10.71 -10.69
C LYS A 188 -7.59 -9.61 -11.76
N ILE A 189 -7.08 -8.45 -11.38
CA ILE A 189 -6.77 -7.35 -12.31
C ILE A 189 -5.34 -7.56 -12.78
N ARG A 190 -5.15 -7.78 -14.08
CA ARG A 190 -3.81 -7.87 -14.66
C ARG A 190 -3.08 -6.55 -14.42
N ALA A 191 -1.81 -6.64 -14.08
CA ALA A 191 -0.94 -5.49 -13.90
C ALA A 191 0.46 -5.80 -14.43
N LYS A 192 1.19 -4.74 -14.77
CA LYS A 192 2.61 -4.82 -15.12
C LYS A 192 3.45 -4.13 -14.07
N ILE A 193 4.59 -4.72 -13.74
CA ILE A 193 5.60 -4.02 -12.97
C ILE A 193 6.11 -2.84 -13.79
N ALA A 194 5.96 -1.65 -13.24
CA ALA A 194 6.45 -0.40 -13.80
C ALA A 194 7.56 0.16 -12.91
N ARG A 195 8.32 1.10 -13.48
CA ARG A 195 9.37 1.83 -12.78
C ARG A 195 8.89 2.37 -11.43
N TYR A 196 9.76 2.31 -10.44
CA TYR A 196 9.58 2.99 -9.16
C TYR A 196 10.75 3.96 -8.92
N PRO A 197 10.50 5.25 -8.65
CA PRO A 197 9.21 5.93 -8.69
C PRO A 197 8.61 6.02 -10.10
N TYR A 198 7.28 5.96 -10.19
CA TYR A 198 6.53 6.02 -11.46
C TYR A 198 6.75 7.32 -12.23
N ASN A 199 6.66 8.46 -11.53
CA ASN A 199 6.79 9.77 -12.15
C ASN A 199 8.20 9.98 -12.73
N ASN A 200 8.25 10.23 -14.04
CA ASN A 200 9.45 10.53 -14.80
C ASN A 200 9.48 11.95 -15.38
N VAL A 201 8.47 12.77 -15.11
CA VAL A 201 8.39 14.16 -15.55
C VAL A 201 8.50 15.12 -14.36
N MET A 202 9.08 16.30 -14.59
CA MET A 202 9.19 17.38 -13.58
C MET A 202 9.71 16.88 -12.23
N ARG A 203 10.71 16.00 -12.25
CA ARG A 203 11.22 15.41 -11.02
C ARG A 203 11.99 16.47 -10.21
N SER A 204 11.77 16.48 -8.90
CA SER A 204 12.40 17.46 -8.02
C SER A 204 13.93 17.31 -7.92
N ASP A 205 14.46 16.11 -8.19
CA ASP A 205 15.90 15.84 -8.22
C ASP A 205 16.62 16.47 -9.41
N THR A 206 15.90 16.93 -10.44
CA THR A 206 16.47 17.63 -11.60
C THR A 206 16.27 19.14 -11.57
N ILE A 207 15.59 19.67 -10.54
CA ILE A 207 15.27 21.10 -10.42
C ILE A 207 16.24 21.74 -9.41
N ASP A 208 17.03 22.71 -9.87
CA ASP A 208 17.85 23.54 -9.00
C ASP A 208 16.97 24.58 -8.29
N VAL A 209 16.59 24.27 -7.04
CA VAL A 209 15.75 25.15 -6.22
C VAL A 209 16.44 26.46 -5.81
N ASN A 210 17.75 26.61 -6.06
CA ASN A 210 18.49 27.85 -5.81
C ASN A 210 18.51 28.80 -7.00
N LYS A 211 18.10 28.35 -8.19
CA LYS A 211 17.97 29.19 -9.38
C LYS A 211 16.52 29.64 -9.54
N ARG A 212 16.23 30.86 -9.07
CA ARG A 212 15.00 31.60 -9.41
C ARG A 212 15.17 32.41 -10.68
#